data_AF-A0A1F5DHA8-F1
#
_entry.id   AF-A0A1F5DHA8-F1
#
_cell.length_a   1.000
_cell.length_b   1.000
_cell.length_c   1.000
_cell.angle_alpha   90.00
_cell.angle_beta   90.00
_cell.angle_gamma   90.00
#
_symmetry.space_group_name_H-M   'P 1'
#
loop_
_entity.id
_entity.type
_entity.pdbx_description
1 polymer ?
#
loop_
_entity_poly.entity_id
_entity_poly.type
_entity_poly.pdbx_seq_one_letter_code
_entity_poly.pdbx_strand_id
1 'polypeptide(L)'
;MLLGSGEGRDQGIWEIAEYPAPPTQRLVSGAVSLVSLILFVRAIGPEPALQDAAPFLLLASATFIAVFVPLFREFRDVRRAVVEGKPYVKRAGIGRPCAIIWALFILAAILGPFMLSAYLQPVAWFSAVLGLTSGFSSSQLVFILYVRSWEKSNDVKLEQYRVLLYGGEGRLVVERGVRARR
;
A
#
# COMPACT_ATOMS: atom_id res chain seq x y z
N MET A 1 -24.28 -26.34 29.51
CA MET A 1 -25.34 -25.32 29.54
C MET A 1 -24.76 -24.10 30.23
N LEU A 2 -24.70 -22.96 29.52
CA LEU A 2 -24.23 -21.62 29.94
C LEU A 2 -22.76 -21.56 30.41
N LEU A 3 -21.90 -20.65 29.94
CA LEU A 3 -22.05 -19.20 29.84
C LEU A 3 -21.15 -18.64 28.73
N GLY A 4 -21.64 -17.59 28.08
CA GLY A 4 -20.89 -16.83 27.10
C GLY A 4 -21.76 -15.84 26.34
N SER A 5 -22.51 -15.03 27.09
CA SER A 5 -23.02 -13.71 26.68
C SER A 5 -22.00 -13.06 25.72
N GLY A 6 -22.33 -12.80 24.46
CA GLY A 6 -23.48 -12.02 24.06
C GLY A 6 -23.15 -10.53 24.01
N GLU A 7 -21.89 -10.11 23.89
CA GLU A 7 -21.52 -8.71 23.64
C GLU A 7 -20.09 -8.63 23.12
N GLY A 8 -19.90 -7.86 22.05
CA GLY A 8 -18.63 -7.79 21.31
C GLY A 8 -18.75 -8.27 19.87
N ARG A 9 -19.78 -7.82 19.14
CA ARG A 9 -19.71 -7.72 17.68
C ARG A 9 -18.63 -6.68 17.34
N ASP A 10 -17.37 -7.03 17.53
CA ASP A 10 -16.27 -6.44 16.79
C ASP A 10 -16.42 -6.94 15.35
N GLN A 11 -17.34 -6.29 14.62
CA GLN A 11 -17.29 -6.18 13.17
C GLN A 11 -16.06 -5.34 12.81
N GLY A 12 -14.88 -5.81 13.25
CA GLY A 12 -13.61 -5.27 12.86
C GLY A 12 -13.61 -5.30 11.35
N ILE A 13 -13.49 -4.13 10.74
CA ILE A 13 -13.17 -4.02 9.32
C ILE A 13 -11.78 -4.65 9.21
N TRP A 14 -11.75 -5.95 8.92
CA TRP A 14 -10.52 -6.74 8.88
C TRP A 14 -9.74 -6.32 7.63
N GLU A 15 -8.85 -5.34 7.84
CA GLU A 15 -7.94 -4.81 6.84
C GLU A 15 -7.18 -5.94 6.14
N ILE A 16 -7.25 -5.93 4.82
CA ILE A 16 -6.73 -6.95 3.93
C ILE A 16 -5.20 -6.81 3.94
N ALA A 17 -4.46 -7.89 4.22
CA ALA A 17 -3.09 -7.99 3.73
C ALA A 17 -3.20 -8.36 2.25
N GLU A 18 -3.13 -7.37 1.35
CA GLU A 18 -3.27 -7.57 -0.10
C GLU A 18 -1.98 -8.19 -0.70
N TYR A 19 -1.54 -9.33 -0.16
CA TYR A 19 -0.39 -10.07 -0.68
C TYR A 19 -0.78 -11.48 -1.10
N PRO A 20 -0.41 -11.95 -2.31
CA PRO A 20 0.25 -11.18 -3.35
C PRO A 20 -0.70 -10.19 -4.03
N ALA A 21 -0.18 -9.03 -4.43
CA ALA A 21 -0.93 -8.07 -5.24
C ALA A 21 -1.36 -8.72 -6.57
N PRO A 22 -2.59 -8.49 -7.04
CA PRO A 22 -3.06 -9.03 -8.31
C PRO A 22 -2.14 -8.61 -9.47
N PRO A 23 -1.94 -9.47 -10.48
CA PRO A 23 -1.02 -9.19 -11.59
C PRO A 23 -1.36 -7.91 -12.36
N THR A 24 -2.65 -7.53 -12.38
CA THR A 24 -3.15 -6.28 -12.95
C THR A 24 -2.61 -5.04 -12.24
N GLN A 25 -2.42 -5.09 -10.91
CA GLN A 25 -1.90 -3.97 -10.13
C GLN A 25 -0.46 -3.62 -10.52
N ARG A 26 0.36 -4.61 -10.92
CA ARG A 26 1.71 -4.37 -11.44
C ARG A 26 1.68 -3.56 -12.74
N LEU A 27 0.81 -3.96 -13.67
CA LEU A 27 0.65 -3.29 -14.96
C LEU A 27 0.10 -1.88 -14.80
N VAL A 28 -0.95 -1.73 -13.97
CA VAL A 28 -1.57 -0.42 -13.71
C VAL A 28 -0.57 0.52 -13.02
N SER A 29 0.12 0.07 -11.97
CA SER A 29 1.10 0.90 -11.26
C SER A 29 2.27 1.30 -12.17
N GLY A 30 2.76 0.38 -13.01
CA GLY A 30 3.78 0.68 -14.00
C GLY A 30 3.32 1.70 -15.02
N ALA A 31 2.13 1.51 -15.60
CA ALA A 31 1.55 2.41 -16.59
C ALA A 31 1.30 3.81 -16.00
N VAL A 32 0.70 3.90 -14.81
CA VAL A 32 0.42 5.18 -14.14
C VAL A 32 1.71 5.91 -13.82
N SER A 33 2.74 5.22 -13.31
CA SER A 33 4.04 5.87 -13.03
C SER A 33 4.70 6.39 -14.31
N LEU A 34 4.69 5.60 -15.39
CA LEU A 34 5.28 5.99 -16.67
C LEU A 34 4.52 7.17 -17.30
N VAL A 35 3.19 7.12 -17.34
CA VAL A 35 2.34 8.21 -17.84
C VAL A 35 2.57 9.47 -17.01
N SER A 36 2.63 9.36 -15.68
CA SER A 36 2.89 10.50 -14.80
C SER A 36 4.24 11.15 -15.08
N LEU A 37 5.28 10.35 -15.29
CA LEU A 37 6.62 10.83 -15.65
C LEU A 37 6.62 11.53 -17.02
N ILE A 38 5.96 10.95 -18.02
CA ILE A 38 5.85 11.53 -19.37
C ILE A 38 5.13 12.88 -19.30
N LEU A 39 4.01 12.94 -18.59
CA LEU A 39 3.24 14.18 -18.42
C LEU A 39 4.06 15.26 -17.69
N PHE A 40 4.86 14.88 -16.70
CA PHE A 40 5.76 15.81 -15.99
C PHE A 40 6.82 16.38 -16.92
N VAL A 41 7.54 15.53 -17.66
CA VAL A 41 8.56 15.95 -18.62
C VAL A 41 7.97 16.87 -19.69
N ARG A 42 6.74 16.60 -20.14
CA ARG A 42 6.03 17.45 -21.10
C ARG A 42 5.60 18.79 -20.50
N ALA A 43 5.21 18.82 -19.23
CA ALA A 43 4.74 20.03 -18.56
C ALA A 43 5.86 21.01 -18.23
N ILE A 44 7.06 20.51 -17.89
CA ILE A 44 8.19 21.36 -17.48
C ILE A 44 9.01 21.91 -18.66
N GLY A 45 8.86 21.32 -19.85
CA GLY A 45 9.59 21.75 -21.05
C GLY A 45 11.09 21.37 -21.05
N PRO A 46 11.86 21.83 -22.05
CA PRO A 46 13.27 21.47 -22.24
C PRO A 46 14.25 22.17 -21.29
N GLU A 47 13.87 23.31 -20.70
CA GLU A 47 14.66 24.01 -19.68
C GLU A 47 13.92 24.02 -18.34
N PRO A 48 13.99 22.92 -17.57
CA PRO A 48 13.35 22.88 -16.27
C PRO A 48 14.08 23.81 -15.30
N ALA A 49 13.40 24.85 -14.82
CA ALA A 49 13.84 25.53 -13.61
C ALA A 49 13.75 24.53 -12.45
N LEU A 50 14.81 24.47 -11.62
CA LEU A 50 14.88 23.55 -10.46
C LEU A 50 13.63 23.69 -9.54
N GLN A 51 13.07 24.90 -9.50
CA GLN A 51 11.88 25.25 -8.74
C GLN A 51 10.60 24.54 -9.22
N ASP A 52 10.49 24.23 -10.52
CA ASP A 52 9.32 23.56 -11.10
C ASP A 52 9.41 22.03 -10.98
N ALA A 53 10.63 21.50 -10.87
CA ALA A 53 10.90 20.07 -10.69
C ALA A 53 10.90 19.63 -9.22
N ALA A 54 11.25 20.54 -8.30
CA ALA A 54 11.35 20.25 -6.87
C ALA A 54 10.04 19.69 -6.27
N PRO A 55 8.83 20.22 -6.57
CA PRO A 55 7.58 19.67 -6.04
C PRO A 55 7.36 18.21 -6.45
N PHE A 56 7.66 17.87 -7.70
CA PHE A 56 7.55 16.50 -8.20
C PHE A 56 8.47 15.56 -7.42
N LEU A 57 9.77 15.90 -7.34
CA LEU A 57 10.77 15.04 -6.70
C LEU A 57 10.53 14.88 -5.20
N LEU A 58 10.21 15.97 -4.50
CA LEU A 58 9.96 15.94 -3.06
C LEU A 58 8.73 15.10 -2.73
N LEU A 59 7.62 15.32 -3.43
CA LEU A 59 6.37 14.59 -3.16
C LEU A 59 6.43 13.15 -3.64
N ALA A 60 7.10 12.86 -4.76
CA ALA A 60 7.34 11.50 -5.21
C ALA A 60 8.17 10.73 -4.17
N SER A 61 9.26 11.32 -3.69
CA SER A 61 10.14 10.68 -2.70
C SER A 61 9.44 10.51 -1.35
N ALA A 62 8.77 11.56 -0.86
CA ALA A 62 8.04 11.51 0.40
C ALA A 62 6.93 10.45 0.37
N THR A 63 6.13 10.43 -0.70
CA THR A 63 5.07 9.43 -0.88
C THR A 63 5.64 8.03 -1.01
N PHE A 64 6.71 7.87 -1.79
CA PHE A 64 7.38 6.58 -1.93
C PHE A 64 7.80 6.04 -0.57
N ILE A 65 8.49 6.85 0.25
CA ILE A 65 8.97 6.43 1.57
C ILE A 65 7.79 6.14 2.52
N ALA A 66 6.81 7.03 2.56
CA ALA A 66 5.63 6.92 3.42
C ALA A 66 4.84 5.63 3.16
N VAL A 67 4.78 5.19 1.91
CA VAL A 67 4.05 3.98 1.50
C VAL A 67 4.94 2.74 1.56
N PHE A 68 6.15 2.81 1.02
CA PHE A 68 7.04 1.66 0.89
C PHE A 68 7.56 1.15 2.23
N VAL A 69 7.96 2.04 3.16
CA VAL A 69 8.60 1.62 4.42
C VAL A 69 7.65 0.79 5.30
N PRO A 70 6.37 1.19 5.51
CA PRO A 70 5.42 0.35 6.23
C PRO A 70 5.19 -1.01 5.58
N LEU A 71 5.00 -1.05 4.24
CA LEU A 71 4.80 -2.29 3.50
C LEU A 71 6.02 -3.22 3.64
N PHE A 72 7.22 -2.67 3.53
CA PHE A 72 8.46 -3.41 3.69
C PHE A 72 8.61 -3.98 5.11
N ARG A 73 8.24 -3.21 6.14
CA ARG A 73 8.27 -3.66 7.54
C ARG A 73 7.25 -4.78 7.78
N GLU A 74 6.02 -4.65 7.30
CA GLU A 74 4.99 -5.69 7.40
C GLU A 74 5.46 -6.98 6.69
N PHE A 75 6.03 -6.85 5.49
CA PHE A 75 6.54 -8.00 4.76
C PHE A 75 7.72 -8.68 5.45
N ARG A 76 8.55 -7.94 6.20
CA ARG A 76 9.62 -8.55 7.00
C ARG A 76 9.07 -9.53 8.03
N ASP A 77 7.91 -9.24 8.62
CA ASP A 77 7.26 -10.13 9.58
C ASP A 77 6.66 -11.36 8.86
N VAL A 78 6.12 -11.18 7.65
CA VAL A 78 5.68 -12.30 6.78
C VAL A 78 6.87 -13.21 6.45
N ARG A 79 8.02 -12.64 6.04
CA ARG A 79 9.23 -13.40 5.73
C ARG A 79 9.67 -14.24 6.92
N ARG A 80 9.70 -13.65 8.13
CA ARG A 80 10.06 -14.37 9.36
C ARG A 80 9.11 -15.53 9.62
N ALA A 81 7.79 -15.31 9.56
CA ALA A 81 6.80 -16.36 9.78
C ALA A 81 6.95 -17.52 8.78
N VAL A 82 7.14 -17.21 7.50
CA VAL A 82 7.31 -18.22 6.44
C VAL A 82 8.61 -19.00 6.61
N VAL A 83 9.72 -18.36 6.97
CA VAL A 83 10.99 -19.05 7.23
C VAL A 83 10.86 -19.99 8.44
N GLU A 84 10.07 -19.61 9.44
CA GLU A 84 9.73 -20.46 10.59
C GLU A 84 8.69 -21.57 10.26
N GLY A 85 8.22 -21.66 9.02
CA GLY A 85 7.21 -22.64 8.60
C GLY A 85 5.81 -22.38 9.14
N LYS A 86 5.56 -21.18 9.66
CA LYS A 86 4.28 -20.79 10.26
C LYS A 86 3.50 -19.86 9.31
N PRO A 87 2.16 -19.92 9.33
CA PRO A 87 1.36 -18.93 8.63
C PRO A 87 1.45 -17.57 9.34
N TYR A 88 1.54 -16.49 8.57
CA TYR A 88 1.46 -15.13 9.10
C TYR A 88 0.00 -14.74 9.28
N VAL A 89 -0.42 -14.51 10.54
CA VAL A 89 -1.78 -14.05 10.88
C VAL A 89 -1.73 -12.55 11.15
N LYS A 90 -2.50 -11.77 10.38
CA LYS A 90 -2.63 -10.33 10.63
C LYS A 90 -3.54 -10.12 11.85
N ARG A 91 -2.95 -9.89 13.02
CA ARG A 91 -3.71 -9.56 14.24
C ARG A 91 -4.30 -8.15 14.09
N ALA A 92 -5.63 -8.04 14.02
CA ALA A 92 -6.30 -6.75 14.17
C ALA A 92 -5.98 -6.20 15.57
N GLY A 93 -5.26 -5.09 15.63
CA GLY A 93 -4.98 -4.39 16.89
C GLY A 93 -3.56 -3.82 17.02
N ILE A 94 -2.55 -4.41 16.38
CA ILE A 94 -1.14 -3.95 16.50
C ILE A 94 -0.80 -3.03 15.31
N GLY A 95 -1.49 -1.89 15.21
CA GLY A 95 -1.29 -0.96 14.08
C GLY A 95 -2.16 0.30 14.05
N ARG A 96 -3.06 0.50 15.02
CA ARG A 96 -3.97 1.68 15.08
C ARG A 96 -3.31 3.06 14.95
N PRO A 97 -2.11 3.35 15.49
CA PRO A 97 -1.47 4.66 15.24
C PRO A 97 -1.04 4.84 13.78
N CYS A 98 -0.82 3.75 13.02
CA CYS A 98 -0.46 3.81 11.61
C CYS A 98 -1.66 4.10 10.71
N ALA A 99 -2.85 3.59 11.04
CA ALA A 99 -4.07 3.81 10.25
C ALA A 99 -4.52 5.27 10.26
N ILE A 100 -4.45 5.97 11.40
CA ILE A 100 -4.79 7.39 11.48
C ILE A 100 -3.78 8.23 10.69
N ILE A 101 -2.48 7.97 10.86
CA ILE A 101 -1.43 8.66 10.10
C ILE A 101 -1.58 8.38 8.60
N TRP A 102 -1.92 7.16 8.20
CA TRP A 102 -2.21 6.79 6.82
C TRP A 102 -3.45 7.48 6.27
N ALA A 103 -4.54 7.52 7.03
CA ALA A 103 -5.75 8.22 6.65
C ALA A 103 -5.50 9.72 6.48
N LEU A 104 -4.73 10.32 7.40
CA LEU A 104 -4.28 11.71 7.30
C LEU A 104 -3.36 11.93 6.10
N PHE A 105 -2.46 10.98 5.79
CA PHE A 105 -1.60 11.05 4.62
C PHE A 105 -2.40 10.97 3.32
N ILE A 106 -3.36 10.03 3.22
CA ILE A 106 -4.27 9.92 2.06
C ILE A 106 -5.10 11.20 1.93
N LEU A 107 -5.65 11.69 3.05
CA LEU A 107 -6.43 12.91 3.07
C LEU A 107 -5.59 14.12 2.63
N ALA A 108 -4.35 14.23 3.09
CA ALA A 108 -3.41 15.27 2.67
C ALA A 108 -2.98 15.11 1.21
N ALA A 109 -2.80 13.89 0.71
CA ALA A 109 -2.46 13.63 -0.69
C ALA A 109 -3.64 13.96 -1.64
N ILE A 110 -4.88 13.79 -1.18
CA ILE A 110 -6.08 14.13 -1.93
C ILE A 110 -6.36 15.63 -1.84
N LEU A 111 -6.51 16.18 -0.62
CA LEU A 111 -6.93 17.56 -0.40
C LEU A 111 -5.80 18.58 -0.53
N GLY A 112 -4.56 18.19 -0.20
CA GLY A 112 -3.40 19.06 -0.19
C GLY A 112 -3.19 19.76 -1.53
N PRO A 113 -3.18 19.04 -2.68
CA PRO A 113 -3.09 19.67 -3.99
C PRO A 113 -4.22 20.68 -4.25
N PHE A 114 -5.47 20.39 -3.86
CA PHE A 114 -6.57 21.35 -4.05
C PHE A 114 -6.43 22.60 -3.18
N MET A 115 -6.02 22.46 -1.91
CA MET A 115 -5.77 23.61 -1.03
C MET A 115 -4.60 24.47 -1.55
N LEU A 116 -3.60 23.82 -2.13
CA LEU A 116 -2.40 24.45 -2.68
C LEU A 116 -2.61 25.10 -4.06
N SER A 117 -3.65 24.72 -4.79
CA SER A 117 -3.96 25.25 -6.13
C SER A 117 -4.16 26.76 -6.20
N ALA A 118 -4.60 27.38 -5.10
CA ALA A 118 -4.79 28.83 -5.00
C ALA A 118 -3.47 29.60 -4.84
N TYR A 119 -2.38 28.92 -4.48
CA TYR A 119 -1.12 29.55 -4.08
C TYR A 119 0.08 29.15 -4.95
N LEU A 120 0.03 28.01 -5.62
CA LEU A 120 1.10 27.54 -6.52
C LEU A 120 0.86 27.96 -7.95
N GLN A 121 1.95 28.24 -8.67
CA GLN A 121 1.91 28.35 -10.12
C GLN A 121 1.38 27.05 -10.73
N PRO A 122 0.60 27.11 -11.84
CA PRO A 122 -0.04 25.93 -12.42
C PRO A 122 0.91 24.76 -12.71
N VAL A 123 2.13 25.06 -13.15
CA VAL A 123 3.16 24.06 -13.43
C VAL A 123 3.63 23.37 -12.14
N ALA A 124 3.97 24.14 -11.11
CA ALA A 124 4.40 23.61 -9.82
C ALA A 124 3.29 22.78 -9.12
N TRP A 125 2.04 23.22 -9.24
CA TRP A 125 0.87 22.46 -8.76
C TRP A 125 0.72 21.12 -9.51
N PHE A 126 0.80 21.14 -10.83
CA PHE A 126 0.67 19.93 -11.65
C PHE A 126 1.83 18.95 -11.39
N SER A 127 3.06 19.46 -11.29
CA SER A 127 4.24 18.70 -10.86
C SER A 127 4.04 18.03 -9.50
N ALA A 128 3.41 18.73 -8.55
CA ALA A 128 3.13 18.18 -7.23
C ALA A 128 2.16 16.99 -7.28
N VAL A 129 1.05 17.12 -8.01
CA VAL A 129 0.08 16.04 -8.22
C VAL A 129 0.76 14.83 -8.87
N LEU A 130 1.49 15.05 -9.96
CA LEU A 130 2.22 13.99 -10.66
C LEU A 130 3.24 13.31 -9.76
N GLY A 131 3.92 14.06 -8.90
CA GLY A 131 4.85 13.55 -7.90
C GLY A 131 4.17 12.57 -6.94
N LEU A 132 3.03 12.95 -6.35
CA LEU A 132 2.24 12.07 -5.47
C LEU A 132 1.84 10.77 -6.17
N THR A 133 1.24 10.85 -7.37
CA THR A 133 0.83 9.67 -8.14
C THR A 133 2.00 8.77 -8.53
N SER A 134 3.12 9.36 -8.94
CA SER A 134 4.32 8.62 -9.32
C SER A 134 4.99 7.94 -8.12
N GLY A 135 5.09 8.64 -6.98
CA GLY A 135 5.63 8.08 -5.74
C GLY A 135 4.80 6.91 -5.23
N PHE A 136 3.47 7.05 -5.21
CA PHE A 136 2.56 5.96 -4.84
C PHE A 136 2.71 4.76 -5.79
N SER A 137 2.61 5.00 -7.09
CA SER A 137 2.64 3.92 -8.09
C SER A 137 3.98 3.19 -8.13
N SER A 138 5.09 3.93 -8.03
CA SER A 138 6.43 3.33 -7.99
C SER A 138 6.67 2.55 -6.69
N SER A 139 6.15 3.00 -5.54
CA SER A 139 6.22 2.24 -4.28
C SER A 139 5.55 0.86 -4.38
N GLN A 140 4.35 0.82 -4.98
CA GLN A 140 3.60 -0.41 -5.23
C GLN A 140 4.38 -1.33 -6.19
N LEU A 141 4.89 -0.78 -7.29
CA LEU A 141 5.65 -1.55 -8.28
C LEU A 141 6.92 -2.17 -7.66
N VAL A 142 7.73 -1.35 -6.99
CA VAL A 142 8.99 -1.80 -6.36
C VAL A 142 8.71 -2.84 -5.30
N PHE A 143 7.67 -2.64 -4.48
CA PHE A 143 7.28 -3.60 -3.47
C PHE A 143 6.84 -4.94 -4.09
N ILE A 144 6.02 -4.93 -5.14
CA ILE A 144 5.59 -6.15 -5.85
C ILE A 144 6.80 -6.90 -6.42
N LEU A 145 7.73 -6.19 -7.05
CA LEU A 145 8.96 -6.79 -7.59
C LEU A 145 9.83 -7.38 -6.48
N TYR A 146 9.96 -6.69 -5.35
CA TYR A 146 10.70 -7.15 -4.19
C TYR A 146 10.13 -8.47 -3.63
N VAL A 147 8.81 -8.55 -3.44
CA VAL A 147 8.14 -9.77 -2.97
C VAL A 147 8.35 -10.92 -3.94
N ARG A 148 8.14 -10.71 -5.25
CA ARG A 148 8.33 -11.75 -6.27
C ARG A 148 9.77 -12.23 -6.37
N SER A 149 10.73 -11.32 -6.23
CA SER A 149 12.15 -11.70 -6.19
C SER A 149 12.43 -12.59 -4.99
N TRP A 150 11.87 -12.26 -3.83
CA TRP A 150 12.03 -13.06 -2.63
C TRP A 150 11.36 -14.44 -2.74
N GLU A 151 10.14 -14.52 -3.28
CA GLU A 151 9.44 -15.78 -3.58
C GLU A 151 10.29 -16.70 -4.46
N LYS A 152 10.83 -16.14 -5.56
CA LYS A 152 11.70 -16.87 -6.49
C LYS A 152 12.99 -17.36 -5.82
N SER A 153 13.61 -16.53 -4.97
CA SER A 153 14.85 -16.89 -4.27
C SER A 153 14.66 -17.96 -3.18
N ASN A 154 13.44 -18.15 -2.68
CA ASN A 154 13.15 -19.09 -1.58
C ASN A 154 12.32 -20.29 -2.04
N ASP A 155 12.03 -20.40 -3.34
CA ASP A 155 11.17 -21.42 -3.95
C ASP A 155 9.85 -21.60 -3.19
N VAL A 156 9.22 -20.47 -2.87
CA VAL A 156 7.97 -20.40 -2.13
C VAL A 156 7.01 -19.49 -2.86
N LYS A 157 5.75 -19.89 -2.94
CA LYS A 157 4.65 -19.03 -3.40
C LYS A 157 3.80 -18.58 -2.22
N LEU A 158 3.62 -17.28 -2.06
CA LEU A 158 2.75 -16.73 -1.03
C LEU A 158 1.29 -16.83 -1.48
N GLU A 159 0.46 -17.43 -0.66
CA GLU A 159 -0.98 -17.53 -0.87
C GLU A 159 -1.74 -16.87 0.27
N GLN A 160 -2.78 -16.12 -0.07
CA GLN A 160 -3.78 -15.67 0.89
C GLN A 160 -4.60 -16.87 1.33
N TYR A 161 -4.84 -16.99 2.63
CA TYR A 161 -5.83 -17.91 3.15
C TYR A 161 -6.83 -17.18 4.03
N ARG A 162 -8.06 -17.70 4.02
CA ARG A 162 -9.17 -17.22 4.82
C ARG A 162 -9.83 -18.42 5.49
N VAL A 163 -9.83 -18.46 6.81
CA VAL A 163 -10.53 -19.49 7.58
C VAL A 163 -11.94 -18.98 7.87
N LEU A 164 -12.93 -19.76 7.47
CA LEU A 164 -14.36 -19.47 7.64
C LEU A 164 -14.93 -20.47 8.68
N LEU A 165 -15.53 -19.97 9.75
CA LEU A 165 -16.41 -20.76 10.61
C LEU A 165 -17.84 -20.61 10.10
N TYR A 166 -18.54 -21.74 10.00
CA TYR A 166 -19.98 -21.75 9.80
C TYR A 166 -20.66 -21.75 11.17
N GLY A 167 -21.32 -20.64 11.50
CA GLY A 167 -22.30 -20.56 12.58
C GLY A 167 -23.71 -20.55 11.98
N GLY A 168 -24.73 -20.91 12.77
CA GLY A 168 -26.12 -21.07 12.32
C GLY A 168 -26.77 -19.86 11.61
N GLU A 169 -26.13 -18.68 11.62
CA GLU A 169 -26.57 -17.46 10.92
C GLU A 169 -25.65 -17.02 9.77
N GLY A 170 -24.68 -17.84 9.35
CA GLY A 170 -23.87 -17.58 8.16
C GLY A 170 -22.36 -17.83 8.31
N ARG A 171 -21.62 -17.42 7.28
CA ARG A 171 -20.17 -17.58 7.18
C ARG A 171 -19.45 -16.46 7.94
N LEU A 172 -18.73 -16.79 9.00
CA LEU A 172 -17.90 -15.85 9.76
C LEU A 172 -16.42 -16.09 9.43
N VAL A 173 -15.69 -15.04 9.06
CA VAL A 173 -14.24 -15.15 8.83
C VAL A 173 -13.52 -15.06 10.17
N VAL A 174 -12.75 -16.08 10.52
CA VAL A 174 -12.06 -16.20 11.82
C VAL A 174 -10.60 -15.79 11.71
N GLU A 175 -9.99 -16.09 10.57
CA GLU A 175 -8.57 -15.88 10.36
C GLU A 175 -8.32 -15.47 8.91
N ARG A 176 -7.42 -14.50 8.72
CA ARG A 176 -6.86 -14.14 7.41
C ARG A 176 -5.36 -14.01 7.56
N GLY A 177 -4.64 -14.57 6.59
CA GLY A 177 -3.19 -14.59 6.65
C GLY A 177 -2.52 -14.91 5.32
N VAL A 178 -1.20 -14.94 5.37
CA VAL A 178 -0.35 -15.33 4.25
C VAL A 178 0.38 -16.60 4.63
N ARG A 179 0.36 -17.61 3.75
CA ARG A 179 1.10 -18.85 3.93
C ARG A 179 1.99 -19.12 2.73
N ALA A 180 3.07 -19.85 2.99
CA ALA A 180 3.90 -20.42 1.94
C ALA A 180 3.25 -21.69 1.37
N ARG A 181 3.16 -21.76 0.04
CA ARG A 181 2.99 -23.00 -0.69
C ARG A 181 4.35 -23.40 -1.27
N ARG A 182 4.82 -24.56 -0.84
CA ARG A 182 5.97 -25.27 -1.41
C ARG A 182 5.45 -26.38 -2.30
#